data_AF-A0A165EFI9-F1
#
_entry.id   AF-A0A165EFI9-F1
#
_cell.length_a   1.000
_cell.length_b   1.000
_cell.length_c   1.000
_cell.angle_alpha   90.00
_cell.angle_beta   90.00
_cell.angle_gamma   90.00
#
_symmetry.space_group_name_H-M   'P 1'
#
loop_
_entity.id
_entity.type
_entity.pdbx_description
1 polymer ?
#
loop_
_entity_poly.entity_id
_entity_poly.type
_entity_poly.pdbx_seq_one_letter_code
_entity_poly.pdbx_strand_id
1 'polypeptide(L)' 'KKPGESLSDRLVKGTQKFGGRSLMMWGCMGCDGVGILEDELQNSLQDWGKTVENVVFQQDNDPKHTSKKAK' A
#
# COMPACT_ATOMS: atom_id res chain seq x y z
N LYS A 1 23.95 32.23 -2.67
CA LYS A 1 24.30 30.79 -2.53
C LYS A 1 25.45 30.48 -3.49
N LYS A 2 26.58 29.95 -3.01
CA LYS A 2 27.70 29.56 -3.88
C LYS A 2 27.41 28.19 -4.53
N PRO A 3 27.91 27.92 -5.75
CA PRO A 3 27.81 26.58 -6.34
C PRO A 3 28.46 25.54 -5.41
N GLY A 4 27.73 24.47 -5.06
CA GLY A 4 28.25 23.36 -4.23
C GLY A 4 27.89 23.39 -2.73
N GLU A 5 27.22 24.43 -2.23
CA GLU A 5 26.79 24.50 -0.82
C GLU A 5 25.43 23.81 -0.60
N SER A 6 25.36 22.88 0.36
CA SER A 6 24.12 22.20 0.75
C SER A 6 23.08 23.22 1.24
N LEU A 7 21.79 23.01 0.91
CA LEU A 7 20.72 23.90 1.36
C LEU A 7 20.60 23.82 2.89
N SER A 8 20.76 24.96 3.58
CA SER A 8 20.51 25.06 5.02
C SER A 8 19.00 25.05 5.30
N ASP A 9 18.56 24.43 6.39
CA ASP A 9 17.13 24.38 6.80
C ASP A 9 16.45 25.75 6.88
N ARG A 10 17.19 26.84 7.15
CA ARG A 10 16.66 28.21 7.16
C ARG A 10 16.24 28.75 5.78
N LEU A 11 16.64 28.09 4.70
CA LEU A 11 16.33 28.44 3.31
C LEU A 11 15.25 27.54 2.70
N VAL A 12 14.78 26.54 3.44
CA VAL A 12 13.77 25.58 2.99
C VAL A 12 12.50 25.78 3.82
N LYS A 13 11.37 26.01 3.15
CA LYS A 13 10.06 26.00 3.81
C LYS A 13 9.61 24.55 3.96
N GLY A 14 9.37 24.10 5.18
CA GLY A 14 8.90 22.73 5.44
C GLY A 14 7.62 22.43 4.65
N THR A 15 7.61 21.30 3.93
CA THR A 15 6.42 20.78 3.25
C THR A 15 6.17 19.36 3.72
N GLN A 16 4.90 18.99 3.89
CA GLN A 16 4.52 17.62 4.28
C GLN A 16 4.78 16.62 3.14
N LYS A 17 4.77 17.08 1.88
CA LYS A 17 5.09 16.27 0.70
C LYS A 17 6.04 17.04 -0.20
N PHE A 18 7.19 16.45 -0.49
CA PHE A 18 8.19 17.04 -1.39
C PHE A 18 7.87 16.70 -2.85
N GLY A 19 8.36 17.53 -3.76
CA GLY A 19 8.29 17.24 -5.19
C GLY A 19 9.18 16.05 -5.53
N GLY A 20 8.55 14.97 -5.98
CA GLY A 20 9.17 13.67 -6.22
C GLY A 20 8.02 12.68 -6.24
N ARG A 21 7.73 12.12 -7.41
CA ARG A 21 6.51 11.32 -7.65
C ARG A 21 6.33 10.23 -6.59
N SER A 22 5.10 9.83 -6.33
CA SER A 22 4.78 8.75 -5.39
C SER A 22 4.55 7.42 -6.10
N LEU A 23 4.99 6.32 -5.50
CA LEU A 23 4.58 4.96 -5.85
C LEU A 23 3.44 4.51 -4.93
N MET A 24 2.42 3.86 -5.48
CA MET A 24 1.33 3.24 -4.75
C MET A 24 1.44 1.73 -4.89
N MET A 25 1.26 0.99 -3.79
CA MET A 25 1.32 -0.46 -3.74
C MET A 25 0.08 -1.00 -3.01
N TRP A 26 -0.49 -2.09 -3.51
CA TRP A 26 -1.57 -2.84 -2.88
C TRP A 26 -1.03 -4.09 -2.18
N GLY A 27 -1.62 -4.46 -1.05
CA GLY A 27 -1.25 -5.65 -0.29
C GLY A 27 -2.29 -6.01 0.76
N CYS A 28 -2.25 -7.25 1.23
CA CYS A 28 -3.05 -7.72 2.35
C CYS A 28 -2.14 -8.26 3.46
N MET A 29 -2.66 -8.36 4.68
CA MET A 29 -1.96 -8.97 5.80
C MET A 29 -2.90 -9.94 6.50
N GLY A 30 -2.36 -11.10 6.86
CA GLY A 30 -3.00 -12.08 7.73
C GLY A 30 -2.23 -12.22 9.04
N CYS A 31 -2.77 -13.00 9.97
CA CYS A 31 -2.10 -13.33 11.23
C CYS A 31 -0.73 -14.01 11.02
N ASP A 32 -0.54 -14.65 9.88
CA ASP A 32 0.67 -15.41 9.53
C ASP A 32 1.67 -14.60 8.68
N GLY A 33 1.37 -13.34 8.32
CA GLY A 33 2.29 -12.46 7.59
C GLY A 33 1.65 -11.49 6.59
N VAL A 34 2.48 -10.85 5.75
CA VAL A 34 2.09 -9.92 4.68
C VAL A 34 2.07 -10.65 3.34
N GLY A 35 0.99 -10.52 2.56
CA GLY A 35 0.91 -10.91 1.15
C GLY A 35 0.82 -9.67 0.26
N ILE A 36 1.73 -9.49 -0.70
CA ILE A 36 1.69 -8.39 -1.68
C ILE A 36 0.92 -8.86 -2.90
N LEU A 37 -0.28 -8.34 -3.14
CA LEU A 37 -1.20 -9.02 -4.05
C LEU A 37 -1.90 -8.08 -5.01
N GLU A 38 -1.55 -8.25 -6.29
CA GLU A 38 -2.50 -8.11 -7.41
C GLU A 38 -2.94 -9.50 -7.93
N ASP A 39 -2.03 -10.49 -8.07
CA ASP A 39 -2.35 -11.82 -8.65
C ASP A 39 -2.16 -13.04 -7.72
N GLU A 40 -1.43 -12.92 -6.61
CA GLU A 40 -0.96 -14.09 -5.84
C GLU A 40 -1.86 -14.47 -4.65
N LEU A 41 -3.01 -13.81 -4.42
CA LEU A 41 -3.80 -13.99 -3.18
C LEU A 41 -4.15 -15.45 -2.94
N GLN A 42 -4.61 -16.12 -3.99
CA GLN A 42 -5.00 -17.52 -3.93
C GLN A 42 -3.80 -18.44 -3.69
N ASN A 43 -2.63 -18.12 -4.26
CA ASN A 43 -1.40 -18.86 -4.06
C ASN A 43 -0.91 -18.71 -2.61
N SER A 44 -0.87 -17.48 -2.08
CA SER A 44 -0.48 -17.22 -0.69
C SER A 44 -1.43 -17.89 0.32
N LEU A 45 -2.73 -17.95 0.02
CA LEU A 45 -3.69 -18.67 0.84
C LEU A 45 -3.44 -20.18 0.83
N GLN A 46 -3.14 -20.77 -0.34
CA GLN A 46 -2.77 -22.19 -0.44
C GLN A 46 -1.47 -22.51 0.29
N ASP A 47 -0.44 -21.67 0.17
CA ASP A 47 0.84 -21.83 0.86
C ASP A 47 0.67 -21.88 2.38
N TRP A 48 -0.30 -21.13 2.91
CA TRP A 48 -0.63 -21.11 4.34
C TRP A 48 -1.68 -22.13 4.75
N GLY A 49 -2.08 -23.03 3.83
CA GLY A 49 -3.09 -24.05 4.07
C GLY A 49 -4.48 -23.49 4.37
N LYS A 50 -4.77 -22.26 3.95
CA LYS A 50 -6.07 -21.60 4.14
C LYS A 50 -6.95 -21.80 2.91
N THR A 51 -8.18 -22.23 3.13
CA THR A 51 -9.21 -22.29 2.07
C THR A 51 -9.98 -20.97 2.03
N VAL A 52 -10.47 -20.58 0.84
CA VAL A 52 -11.23 -19.33 0.65
C VAL A 52 -12.46 -19.25 1.59
N GLU A 53 -13.05 -20.39 1.90
CA GLU A 53 -14.20 -20.52 2.80
C GLU A 53 -13.89 -20.15 4.26
N ASN A 54 -12.63 -20.31 4.68
CA ASN A 54 -12.17 -20.08 6.05
C ASN A 54 -11.47 -18.73 6.23
N VAL A 55 -11.52 -17.85 5.22
CA VAL A 55 -10.84 -16.56 5.21
C VAL A 55 -11.86 -15.44 5.14
N VAL A 56 -11.72 -14.46 6.04
CA VAL A 56 -12.48 -13.21 6.00
C VAL A 56 -11.65 -12.17 5.27
N PHE A 57 -12.12 -11.72 4.11
CA PHE A 57 -11.50 -10.60 3.41
C PHE A 57 -12.00 -9.28 3.97
N GLN A 58 -11.11 -8.51 4.61
CA GLN A 58 -11.41 -7.22 5.20
C GLN A 58 -10.70 -6.11 4.42
N GLN A 59 -11.47 -5.12 3.97
CA GLN A 59 -11.01 -3.90 3.32
C GLN A 59 -11.68 -2.69 3.97
N ASP A 60 -11.20 -1.48 3.66
CA ASP A 60 -11.84 -0.26 4.15
C ASP A 60 -13.19 -0.01 3.44
N ASN A 61 -13.96 0.96 3.96
CA ASN A 61 -15.27 1.31 3.43
C ASN A 61 -15.20 2.41 2.37
N ASP A 62 -14.11 2.52 1.60
CA ASP A 62 -14.03 3.46 0.48
C ASP A 62 -15.16 3.12 -0.53
N PRO A 63 -15.95 4.12 -1.00
CA PRO A 63 -17.03 3.91 -1.96
C PRO A 63 -16.65 3.08 -3.19
N LYS A 64 -15.38 3.09 -3.62
CA LYS A 64 -14.91 2.27 -4.75
C LYS A 64 -15.05 0.76 -4.48
N HIS A 65 -14.91 0.34 -3.23
CA HIS A 65 -14.99 -1.07 -2.79
C HIS A 65 -16.42 -1.58 -2.62
N THR A 66 -17.42 -0.68 -2.67
CA THR A 66 -18.84 -1.06 -2.64
C THR A 66 -19.51 -0.93 -4.02
N SER A 67 -18.73 -0.58 -5.06
CA SER A 67 -19.22 -0.41 -6.43
C SER A 67 -19.73 -1.72 -7.04
N LYS A 68 -20.64 -1.63 -8.03
CA LYS A 68 -21.20 -2.81 -8.73
C LYS A 68 -20.14 -3.67 -9.43
N LYS A 69 -18.97 -3.11 -9.76
CA LYS A 69 -17.88 -3.84 -10.42
C LYS A 69 -17.00 -4.60 -9.42
N ALA A 70 -17.01 -4.19 -8.16
CA ALA A 70 -16.26 -4.83 -7.08
C ALA A 70 -17.09 -5.90 -6.34
N LYS A 71 -18.41 -5.91 -6.57
CA LYS A 71 -19.35 -6.92 -6.07
C LYS A 71 -19.49 -8.10 -7.02
#